data_AF-A0A2K3J6X9-F1
#
_entry.id   AF-A0A2K3J6X9-F1
#
_cell.length_a   1.000
_cell.length_b   1.000
_cell.length_c   1.000
_cell.angle_alpha   90.00
_cell.angle_beta   90.00
_cell.angle_gamma   90.00
#
_symmetry.space_group_name_H-M   'P 1'
#
loop_
_entity.id
_entity.type
_entity.pdbx_description
1 polymer ?
#
loop_
_entity_poly.entity_id
_entity_poly.type
_entity_poly.pdbx_seq_one_letter_code
_entity_poly.pdbx_strand_id
1 'polypeptide(L)' 'MYDRENFKSFIPTETNLSELTLKAIVVGALLAIILGSANAYFGLYAGMTVSAAIPGAVMAFALLKPLKGTILEV' A
#
# COMPACT_ATOMS: atom_id res chain seq x y z
N MET A 1 -9.24 25.78 24.21
CA MET A 1 -10.19 25.14 23.28
C MET A 1 -9.58 25.23 21.89
N TYR A 2 -9.38 24.10 21.20
CA TYR A 2 -9.07 24.14 19.78
C TYR A 2 -10.31 24.68 19.05
N ASP A 3 -10.17 25.85 18.46
CA ASP A 3 -11.20 26.49 17.65
C ASP A 3 -11.43 25.63 16.41
N ARG A 4 -12.62 25.02 16.31
CA ARG A 4 -12.94 24.12 15.18
C ARG A 4 -13.07 24.87 13.85
N GLU A 5 -13.26 26.18 13.91
CA GLU A 5 -13.45 27.02 12.72
C GLU A 5 -12.12 27.46 12.09
N ASN A 6 -11.02 27.51 12.85
CA ASN A 6 -9.68 27.89 12.37
C ASN A 6 -8.66 26.73 12.29
N PHE A 7 -9.12 25.51 11.99
CA PHE A 7 -8.21 24.37 11.80
C PHE A 7 -7.50 24.45 10.44
N LYS A 8 -6.24 24.90 10.42
CA LYS A 8 -5.37 24.80 9.25
C LYS A 8 -4.95 23.33 9.03
N SER A 9 -5.51 22.70 8.00
CA SER A 9 -5.09 21.36 7.56
C SER A 9 -3.64 21.38 7.06
N PHE A 10 -2.85 20.38 7.44
CA PHE A 10 -1.48 20.19 6.95
C PHE A 10 -1.44 19.89 5.45
N ILE A 11 -2.52 19.30 4.92
CA ILE A 11 -2.72 19.04 3.49
C ILE A 11 -3.94 19.87 3.04
N PRO A 12 -3.76 20.89 2.17
CA PRO A 12 -4.87 21.65 1.60
C PRO A 12 -5.83 20.74 0.86
N THR A 13 -7.14 20.97 0.98
CA THR A 13 -8.19 20.18 0.29
C THR A 13 -8.10 20.26 -1.24
N GLU A 14 -7.44 21.28 -1.78
CA GLU A 14 -7.15 21.44 -3.21
C GLU A 14 -5.98 20.57 -3.71
N THR A 15 -5.24 19.92 -2.80
CA THR A 15 -4.07 19.12 -3.17
C THR A 15 -4.53 17.79 -3.75
N ASN A 16 -4.29 17.58 -5.05
CA ASN A 16 -4.58 16.31 -5.70
C ASN A 16 -3.38 15.37 -5.51
N LEU A 17 -3.53 14.42 -4.58
CA LEU A 17 -2.53 13.37 -4.35
C LEU A 17 -2.87 12.17 -5.22
N SER A 18 -1.86 11.57 -5.84
CA SER A 18 -2.05 10.35 -6.62
C SER A 18 -2.30 9.18 -5.67
N GLU A 19 -3.49 8.58 -5.77
CA GLU A 19 -3.89 7.38 -5.00
C GLU A 19 -3.84 6.12 -5.87
N LEU A 20 -4.18 6.23 -7.16
CA LEU A 20 -4.17 5.10 -8.09
C LEU A 20 -3.33 5.43 -9.32
N THR A 21 -2.17 4.78 -9.45
CA THR A 21 -1.27 4.97 -10.59
C THR A 21 -0.98 3.65 -11.28
N LEU A 22 -0.65 3.71 -12.59
CA LEU A 22 -0.28 2.53 -13.37
C LEU A 22 0.91 1.77 -12.75
N LYS A 23 1.90 2.49 -12.24
CA LYS A 23 3.06 1.88 -11.54
C LYS A 23 2.62 1.12 -10.28
N ALA A 24 1.70 1.68 -9.48
CA ALA A 24 1.18 1.05 -8.28
C ALA A 24 0.38 -0.22 -8.61
N ILE A 25 -0.46 -0.16 -9.65
CA ILE A 25 -1.21 -1.33 -10.13
C ILE A 25 -0.27 -2.45 -10.56
N VAL A 26 0.78 -2.13 -11.34
CA VAL A 26 1.74 -3.14 -11.82
C VAL A 26 2.52 -3.75 -10.65
N VAL A 27 3.06 -2.93 -9.75
CA VAL A 27 3.81 -3.41 -8.58
C VAL A 27 2.90 -4.24 -7.65
N GLY A 28 1.70 -3.74 -7.36
CA GLY A 28 0.71 -4.41 -6.52
C GLY A 28 0.25 -5.74 -7.11
N ALA A 29 -0.02 -5.80 -8.42
CA ALA A 29 -0.40 -7.05 -9.09
C ALA A 29 0.70 -8.11 -9.03
N LEU A 30 1.96 -7.71 -9.28
CA LEU A 30 3.11 -8.62 -9.18
C LEU A 30 3.28 -9.16 -7.75
N LEU A 31 3.23 -8.28 -6.75
CA LEU A 31 3.33 -8.68 -5.35
C LEU A 31 2.15 -9.54 -4.91
N ALA A 32 0.93 -9.25 -5.35
CA ALA A 32 -0.27 -10.02 -5.04
C ALA A 32 -0.16 -11.46 -5.59
N ILE A 33 0.35 -11.63 -6.81
CA ILE A 33 0.58 -12.96 -7.40
C ILE A 33 1.63 -13.72 -6.58
N ILE A 34 2.77 -13.10 -6.27
CA ILE A 34 3.87 -13.75 -5.53
C ILE A 34 3.44 -14.13 -4.12
N LEU A 35 2.95 -13.15 -3.36
CA LEU A 35 2.58 -13.33 -1.95
C LEU A 35 1.31 -14.16 -1.79
N GLY A 36 0.36 -14.02 -2.71
CA GLY A 36 -0.84 -14.86 -2.75
C GLY A 36 -0.49 -16.31 -3.02
N SER A 37 0.40 -16.58 -3.98
CA SER A 37 0.86 -17.95 -4.27
C SER A 37 1.65 -18.55 -3.09
N ALA A 38 2.52 -17.76 -2.47
CA ALA A 38 3.26 -18.19 -1.28
C ALA A 38 2.29 -18.51 -0.11
N ASN A 39 1.30 -17.66 0.14
CA ASN A 39 0.32 -17.88 1.21
C ASN A 39 -0.60 -19.08 0.92
N ALA A 40 -0.98 -19.30 -0.35
CA ALA A 40 -1.72 -20.48 -0.76
C ALA A 40 -0.87 -21.76 -0.56
N TYR A 41 0.41 -21.72 -0.91
CA TYR A 41 1.33 -22.83 -0.67
C TYR A 41 1.50 -23.12 0.82
N PHE A 42 1.72 -22.11 1.66
CA PHE A 42 1.80 -22.31 3.12
C PHE A 42 0.49 -22.85 3.69
N GLY A 43 -0.66 -22.36 3.21
CA GLY A 43 -1.97 -22.86 3.64
C GLY A 43 -2.18 -24.33 3.29
N LEU A 44 -1.80 -24.75 2.08
CA LEU A 44 -2.00 -26.13 1.61
C LEU A 44 -0.95 -27.10 2.14
N TYR A 45 0.32 -26.69 2.19
CA TYR A 45 1.44 -27.55 2.56
C TYR A 45 1.74 -27.52 4.06
N ALA A 46 1.85 -26.33 4.64
CA ALA A 46 2.23 -26.15 6.04
C ALA A 46 1.02 -26.07 6.99
N GLY A 47 -0.21 -26.06 6.46
CA GLY A 47 -1.45 -25.97 7.24
C GLY A 47 -1.61 -24.65 7.99
N MET A 48 -0.83 -23.62 7.64
CA MET A 48 -0.85 -22.32 8.28
C MET A 48 -0.84 -21.20 7.24
N THR A 49 -1.60 -20.13 7.48
CA THR A 49 -1.57 -18.93 6.63
C THR A 49 -0.88 -17.79 7.38
N VAL A 50 -0.18 -16.96 6.64
CA VAL A 50 0.46 -15.74 7.18
C VAL A 50 -0.26 -14.53 6.59
N SER A 51 -0.37 -13.44 7.36
CA SER A 51 -0.87 -12.18 6.82
C SER A 51 0.09 -11.66 5.77
N ALA A 52 -0.20 -11.96 4.50
CA ALA A 52 0.59 -11.58 3.35
C ALA A 52 0.46 -10.07 3.01
N ALA A 53 -0.63 -9.45 3.45
CA ALA A 53 -0.93 -8.04 3.18
C ALA A 53 0.02 -7.08 3.90
N ILE A 54 0.40 -7.36 5.15
CA ILE A 54 1.32 -6.50 5.92
C ILE A 54 2.71 -6.43 5.25
N PRO A 55 3.41 -7.56 5.01
CA PRO A 55 4.68 -7.52 4.30
C PRO A 55 4.50 -7.05 2.84
N GLY A 56 3.36 -7.35 2.21
CA GLY A 56 3.01 -6.87 0.87
C GLY A 56 2.98 -5.34 0.76
N ALA A 57 2.27 -4.67 1.66
CA ALA A 57 2.19 -3.21 1.70
C ALA A 57 3.57 -2.57 1.96
N VAL A 58 4.36 -3.14 2.87
CA VAL A 58 5.73 -2.67 3.14
C VAL A 58 6.62 -2.82 1.91
N MET A 59 6.55 -3.94 1.20
CA MET A 59 7.30 -4.16 -0.04
C MET A 59 6.84 -3.25 -1.18
N ALA A 60 5.52 -3.07 -1.36
CA ALA A 60 4.97 -2.17 -2.36
C ALA A 60 5.46 -0.73 -2.12
N PHE A 61 5.40 -0.24 -0.88
CA PHE A 61 5.95 1.07 -0.54
C PHE A 61 7.45 1.17 -0.81
N ALA A 62 8.23 0.15 -0.43
CA ALA A 62 9.68 0.13 -0.66
C ALA A 62 10.02 0.18 -2.16
N LEU A 63 9.25 -0.51 -3.01
CA LEU A 63 9.42 -0.54 -4.47
C LEU A 63 8.95 0.76 -5.13
N LEU A 64 7.89 1.38 -4.62
CA LEU A 64 7.34 2.64 -5.15
C LEU A 64 8.13 3.87 -4.69
N LYS A 65 8.81 3.82 -3.54
CA LYS A 65 9.60 4.93 -2.99
C LYS A 65 10.62 5.55 -3.96
N PRO A 66 11.48 4.78 -4.69
CA PRO A 66 12.40 5.36 -5.67
C PRO A 66 11.68 6.01 -6.87
N LEU A 67 10.46 5.55 -7.18
CA LEU A 67 9.59 6.07 -8.25
C LEU A 67 8.76 7.30 -7.79
N LYS A 68 9.18 7.94 -6.69
CA LYS A 68 8.46 9.03 -6.01
C LYS A 68 7.00 8.66 -5.69
N GLY A 69 6.73 7.38 -5.43
CA GLY A 69 5.42 6.93 -5.01
C GLY A 69 5.07 7.40 -3.59
N THR A 70 3.79 7.68 -3.37
CA THR A 70 3.25 8.07 -2.05
C THR A 70 2.73 6.84 -1.30
N ILE A 71 2.53 6.97 0.01
CA ILE A 71 1.92 5.91 0.82
C ILE A 71 0.44 5.67 0.47
N LEU A 72 -0.20 6.63 -0.23
CA LEU A 72 -1.57 6.52 -0.69
C LEU A 72 -1.69 5.66 -1.95
N GLU A 73 -0.57 5.32 -2.59
CA GLU A 73 -0.51 4.45 -3.77
C GLU A 73 -0.29 2.97 -3.44
N VAL A 74 -0.26 2.59 -2.15
CA VAL A 74 0.10 1.26 -1.66
C VAL A 74 -1.11 0.37 -1.44
#